data_AF-A0A7S0TX19-F1
#
_entry.id   AF-A0A7S0TX19-F1
#
_cell.length_a   1.000
_cell.length_b   1.000
_cell.length_c   1.000
_cell.angle_alpha   90.00
_cell.angle_beta   90.00
_cell.angle_gamma   90.00
#
_symmetry.space_group_name_H-M   'P 1'
#
loop_
_entity.id
_entity.type
_entity.pdbx_description
1 polymer ?
#
loop_
_entity_poly.entity_id
_entity_poly.type
_entity_poly.pdbx_seq_one_letter_code
_entity_poly.pdbx_strand_id
1 'polypeptide(L)'
;QDSGACAVLLSSLLPRTSMLDVSDKCQVHQFFLAQRLFGEEEEGRYEEPAVEVLRAECAEAFIETSSRYQRPSSMQGRIREIVLELGVGEVLCEHVLPGIGYSVDLFIPSLNLAVEVDGPGHFLASTQDAPGEAEALRPTGATRLKASLLRAWGVRLVSIAFDDYDKTMLLGAPERLEWMRGAPA
;
A
#
# COMPACT_ATOMS: atom_id res chain seq x y z
N GLN A 1 21.69 4.71 -10.57
CA GLN A 1 22.31 4.39 -11.87
C GLN A 1 21.31 3.86 -12.93
N ASP A 2 19.98 3.99 -12.77
CA ASP A 2 19.00 3.42 -13.74
C ASP A 2 18.07 4.47 -14.37
N SER A 3 18.42 5.74 -14.24
CA SER A 3 17.52 6.85 -14.52
C SER A 3 17.36 7.15 -16.02
N GLY A 4 18.28 6.66 -16.86
CA GLY A 4 18.18 6.76 -18.33
C GLY A 4 17.15 5.79 -18.92
N ALA A 5 17.02 4.58 -18.37
CA ALA A 5 16.08 3.58 -18.86
C ALA A 5 14.62 4.02 -18.64
N CYS A 6 14.34 4.62 -17.48
CA CYS A 6 13.01 5.13 -17.13
C CYS A 6 12.56 6.27 -18.07
N ALA A 7 13.47 7.19 -18.41
CA ALA A 7 13.19 8.26 -19.36
C ALA A 7 12.84 7.72 -20.76
N VAL A 8 13.62 6.75 -21.25
CA VAL A 8 13.36 6.11 -22.56
C VAL A 8 12.01 5.40 -22.59
N LEU A 9 11.65 4.69 -21.52
CA LEU A 9 10.35 4.02 -21.40
C LEU A 9 9.20 5.03 -21.42
N LEU A 10 9.29 6.12 -20.66
CA LEU A 10 8.27 7.18 -20.66
C LEU A 10 8.13 7.85 -22.03
N SER A 11 9.24 8.23 -22.67
CA SER A 11 9.19 8.81 -24.03
C SER A 11 8.57 7.86 -25.05
N SER A 12 8.72 6.54 -24.86
CA SER A 12 8.09 5.52 -25.71
C SER A 12 6.60 5.31 -25.40
N LEU A 13 6.19 5.62 -24.16
CA LEU A 13 4.81 5.50 -23.66
C LEU A 13 3.94 6.68 -24.07
N LEU A 14 4.49 7.91 -24.05
CA LEU A 14 3.75 9.16 -24.32
C LEU A 14 2.92 9.15 -25.61
N PRO A 15 3.39 8.61 -26.75
CA PRO A 15 2.59 8.53 -27.97
C PRO A 15 1.44 7.50 -27.92
N ARG A 16 1.39 6.67 -26.88
CA ARG A 16 0.50 5.49 -26.77
C ARG A 16 -0.35 5.49 -25.50
N THR A 17 -0.49 6.64 -24.84
CA THR A 17 -1.25 6.76 -23.59
C THR A 17 -2.71 6.33 -23.73
N SER A 18 -3.30 6.51 -24.91
CA SER A 18 -4.66 6.06 -25.24
C SER A 18 -4.82 4.54 -25.28
N MET A 19 -3.73 3.78 -25.36
CA MET A 19 -3.73 2.32 -25.35
C MET A 19 -3.63 1.72 -23.94
N LEU A 20 -3.36 2.56 -22.92
CA LEU A 20 -3.19 2.10 -21.55
C LEU A 20 -4.53 1.74 -20.93
N ASP A 21 -4.62 0.51 -20.43
CA ASP A 21 -5.77 0.12 -19.63
C ASP A 21 -5.66 0.69 -18.20
N VAL A 22 -6.66 0.39 -17.36
CA VAL A 22 -6.69 0.88 -15.99
C VAL A 22 -5.52 0.32 -15.16
N SER A 23 -5.13 -0.94 -15.39
CA SER A 23 -4.01 -1.57 -14.68
C SER A 23 -2.68 -0.91 -15.06
N ASP A 24 -2.45 -0.66 -16.34
CA ASP A 24 -1.28 0.07 -16.84
C ASP A 24 -1.20 1.47 -16.22
N LYS A 25 -2.33 2.20 -16.22
CA LYS A 25 -2.39 3.55 -15.61
C LYS A 25 -2.07 3.52 -14.12
N CYS A 26 -2.56 2.51 -13.40
CA CYS A 26 -2.23 2.32 -11.99
C CYS A 26 -0.74 2.11 -11.76
N GLN A 27 -0.09 1.27 -12.58
CA GLN A 27 1.35 1.02 -12.47
C GLN A 27 2.18 2.26 -12.80
N VAL A 28 1.79 3.02 -13.83
CA VAL A 28 2.45 4.28 -14.20
C VAL A 28 2.31 5.34 -13.10
N HIS A 29 1.16 5.42 -12.43
CA HIS A 29 1.00 6.27 -11.25
C HIS A 29 1.96 5.89 -10.13
N GLN A 30 2.05 4.59 -9.80
CA GLN A 30 2.96 4.09 -8.77
C GLN A 30 4.43 4.38 -9.12
N PHE A 31 4.79 4.31 -10.40
CA PHE A 31 6.09 4.75 -10.88
C PHE A 31 6.34 6.24 -10.60
N PHE A 32 5.40 7.14 -10.97
CA PHE A 32 5.57 8.57 -10.70
C PHE A 32 5.65 8.87 -9.20
N LEU A 33 4.87 8.17 -8.37
CA LEU A 33 4.98 8.28 -6.92
C LEU A 33 6.34 7.82 -6.40
N ALA A 34 6.86 6.70 -6.88
CA ALA A 34 8.17 6.20 -6.50
C ALA A 34 9.27 7.20 -6.89
N GLN A 35 9.20 7.80 -8.07
CA GLN A 35 10.13 8.85 -8.46
C GLN A 35 10.04 10.09 -7.57
N ARG A 36 8.83 10.50 -7.18
CA ARG A 36 8.63 11.63 -6.27
C ARG A 36 9.15 11.37 -4.85
N LEU A 37 9.00 10.15 -4.34
CA LEU A 37 9.27 9.82 -2.93
C LEU A 37 10.67 9.24 -2.70
N PHE A 38 11.25 8.60 -3.71
CA PHE A 38 12.56 7.94 -3.62
C PHE A 38 13.59 8.48 -4.60
N GLY A 39 13.16 9.22 -5.63
CA GLY A 39 14.06 9.75 -6.63
C GLY A 39 15.02 10.78 -6.02
N GLU A 40 16.29 10.66 -6.36
CA GLU A 40 17.20 11.81 -6.28
C GLU A 40 16.73 12.78 -7.37
N GLU A 41 16.05 13.86 -6.98
CA GLU A 41 15.51 14.86 -7.91
C GLU A 41 16.62 15.42 -8.80
N GLU A 42 16.67 14.99 -10.06
CA GLU A 42 17.15 15.86 -11.12
C GLU A 42 15.97 16.76 -11.49
N GLU A 43 15.99 17.97 -10.93
CA GLU A 43 15.06 19.07 -11.24
C GLU A 43 14.85 19.16 -12.77
N GLY A 44 13.60 19.18 -13.23
CA GLY A 44 13.28 19.24 -14.67
C GLY A 44 13.14 17.91 -15.43
N ARG A 45 13.46 16.74 -14.84
CA ARG A 45 13.57 15.46 -15.58
C ARG A 45 12.27 14.94 -16.23
N TYR A 46 11.10 15.46 -15.84
CA TYR A 46 9.78 15.03 -16.33
C TYR A 46 8.75 16.16 -16.43
N GLU A 47 9.21 17.40 -16.69
CA GLU A 47 8.34 18.60 -16.71
C GLU A 47 7.66 18.87 -18.06
N GLU A 48 7.74 17.92 -19.01
CA GLU A 48 7.04 18.07 -20.29
C GLU A 48 5.51 18.10 -20.07
N PRO A 49 4.77 19.02 -20.70
CA PRO A 49 3.31 19.11 -20.51
C PRO A 49 2.55 17.80 -20.76
N ALA A 50 3.03 16.97 -21.69
CA ALA A 50 2.44 15.67 -21.97
C ALA A 50 2.63 14.68 -20.81
N VAL A 51 3.74 14.76 -20.07
CA VAL A 51 4.00 13.94 -18.88
C VAL A 51 3.11 14.38 -17.72
N GLU A 52 2.86 15.67 -17.55
CA GLU A 52 1.92 16.18 -16.54
C GLU A 52 0.49 15.71 -16.80
N VAL A 53 0.02 15.76 -18.06
CA VAL A 53 -1.29 15.23 -18.45
C VAL A 53 -1.37 13.73 -18.13
N LEU A 54 -0.37 12.95 -18.53
CA LEU A 54 -0.32 11.51 -18.23
C LEU A 54 -0.33 11.25 -16.72
N ARG A 55 0.45 12.02 -15.94
CA ARG A 55 0.50 11.87 -14.49
C ARG A 55 -0.87 12.12 -13.86
N ALA A 56 -1.58 13.15 -14.28
CA ALA A 56 -2.92 13.46 -13.80
C ALA A 56 -3.93 12.35 -14.14
N GLU A 57 -3.94 11.88 -15.39
CA GLU A 57 -4.82 10.79 -15.82
C GLU A 57 -4.55 9.48 -15.06
N CYS A 58 -3.27 9.14 -14.85
CA CYS A 58 -2.88 7.96 -14.10
C CYS A 58 -3.26 8.07 -12.62
N ALA A 59 -3.07 9.25 -12.01
CA ALA A 59 -3.47 9.49 -10.62
C ALA A 59 -4.98 9.38 -10.43
N GLU A 60 -5.78 9.94 -11.34
CA GLU A 60 -7.24 9.84 -11.32
C GLU A 60 -7.69 8.37 -11.43
N ALA A 61 -7.16 7.63 -12.40
CA ALA A 61 -7.47 6.21 -12.59
C ALA A 61 -7.11 5.37 -11.35
N PHE A 62 -5.99 5.68 -10.70
CA PHE A 62 -5.54 4.98 -9.49
C PHE A 62 -6.44 5.28 -8.28
N ILE A 63 -6.81 6.55 -8.06
CA ILE A 63 -7.72 6.97 -6.99
C ILE A 63 -9.10 6.34 -7.20
N GLU A 64 -9.62 6.37 -8.43
CA GLU A 64 -10.90 5.78 -8.76
C GLU A 64 -10.89 4.27 -8.50
N THR A 65 -9.82 3.58 -8.92
CA THR A 65 -9.64 2.14 -8.67
C THR A 65 -9.61 1.85 -7.18
N SER A 66 -8.80 2.61 -6.42
CA SER A 66 -8.69 2.46 -4.96
C SER A 66 -10.01 2.71 -4.25
N SER A 67 -10.85 3.61 -4.77
CA SER A 67 -12.16 3.95 -4.19
C SER A 67 -13.25 2.93 -4.54
N ARG A 68 -13.12 2.17 -5.63
CA ARG A 68 -14.14 1.19 -6.06
C ARG A 68 -14.13 -0.10 -5.23
N TYR A 69 -13.00 -0.43 -4.59
CA TYR A 69 -12.82 -1.68 -3.83
C TYR A 69 -13.02 -1.53 -2.32
N GLN A 70 -13.75 -0.50 -1.87
CA GLN A 70 -14.05 -0.26 -0.45
C GLN A 70 -15.13 -1.21 0.10
N ARG A 71 -14.80 -2.51 0.22
CA ARG A 71 -15.67 -3.48 0.90
C ARG A 71 -14.94 -4.05 2.10
N PRO A 72 -15.11 -3.43 3.29
CA PRO A 72 -14.39 -3.86 4.45
C PRO A 72 -14.66 -5.35 4.73
N SER A 73 -13.60 -6.13 4.88
CA SER A 73 -13.72 -7.54 5.25
C SER A 73 -14.16 -7.67 6.72
N SER A 74 -14.72 -8.82 7.08
CA SER A 74 -15.03 -9.12 8.49
C SER A 74 -13.80 -9.00 9.40
N MET A 75 -12.62 -9.32 8.87
CA MET A 75 -11.33 -9.21 9.53
C MET A 75 -10.98 -7.76 9.86
N GLN A 76 -11.08 -6.86 8.87
CA GLN A 76 -10.86 -5.43 9.06
C GLN A 76 -11.87 -4.81 10.04
N GLY A 77 -13.14 -5.21 9.95
CA GLY A 77 -14.19 -4.78 10.88
C GLY A 77 -13.86 -5.15 12.34
N ARG A 78 -13.33 -6.36 12.56
CA ARG A 78 -12.94 -6.81 13.89
C ARG A 78 -11.71 -6.08 14.43
N ILE A 79 -10.70 -5.86 13.59
CA ILE A 79 -9.51 -5.09 13.98
C ILE A 79 -9.91 -3.66 14.33
N ARG A 80 -10.81 -3.04 13.56
CA ARG A 80 -11.36 -1.72 13.86
C ARG A 80 -11.99 -1.64 15.25
N GLU A 81 -12.79 -2.63 15.64
CA GLU A 81 -13.39 -2.65 16.99
C GLU A 81 -12.32 -2.64 18.08
N ILE A 82 -11.27 -3.45 17.94
CA ILE A 82 -10.15 -3.49 18.90
C ILE A 82 -9.39 -2.16 18.94
N VAL A 83 -9.17 -1.54 17.78
CA VAL A 83 -8.55 -0.21 17.70
C VAL A 83 -9.43 0.85 18.38
N LEU A 84 -10.76 0.79 18.24
CA LEU A 84 -11.67 1.71 18.92
C LEU A 84 -11.67 1.50 20.44
N GLU A 85 -11.62 0.25 20.92
CA GLU A 85 -11.50 -0.08 22.34
C GLU A 85 -10.21 0.45 22.99
N LEU A 86 -9.16 0.62 22.20
CA LEU A 86 -7.91 1.27 22.61
C LEU A 86 -8.03 2.78 22.90
N GLY A 87 -9.17 3.40 22.55
CA GLY A 87 -9.43 4.81 22.81
C GLY A 87 -8.67 5.78 21.90
N VAL A 88 -8.24 5.36 20.71
CA VAL A 88 -7.45 6.18 19.78
C VAL A 88 -8.28 7.22 19.00
N GLY A 89 -9.59 7.26 19.23
CA GLY A 89 -10.52 8.20 18.60
C GLY A 89 -11.07 7.67 17.28
N GLU A 90 -11.02 8.51 16.23
CA GLU A 90 -11.56 8.20 14.92
C GLU A 90 -10.73 7.12 14.19
N VAL A 91 -11.43 6.19 13.54
CA VAL A 91 -10.84 5.14 12.68
C VAL A 91 -11.62 5.09 11.37
N LEU A 92 -10.95 5.40 10.27
CA LEU A 92 -11.49 5.41 8.91
C LEU A 92 -11.19 4.07 8.23
N CYS A 93 -12.19 3.40 7.66
CA CYS A 93 -11.99 2.16 6.90
C CYS A 93 -11.77 2.46 5.42
N GLU A 94 -10.97 1.62 4.76
CA GLU A 94 -10.78 1.64 3.30
C GLU A 94 -10.50 3.07 2.79
N HIS A 95 -9.63 3.76 3.54
CA HIS A 95 -9.43 5.18 3.41
C HIS A 95 -8.39 5.47 2.34
N VAL A 96 -8.79 6.22 1.31
CA VAL A 96 -7.87 6.69 0.28
C VAL A 96 -7.07 7.88 0.80
N LEU A 97 -5.76 7.68 0.97
CA LEU A 97 -4.87 8.71 1.47
C LEU A 97 -4.71 9.85 0.47
N PRO A 98 -5.01 11.11 0.85
CA PRO A 98 -4.84 12.26 -0.02
C PRO A 98 -3.39 12.40 -0.50
N GLY A 99 -3.22 12.80 -1.76
CA GLY A 99 -1.90 13.08 -2.36
C GLY A 99 -1.17 11.88 -2.96
N ILE A 100 -1.41 10.66 -2.46
CA ILE A 100 -0.82 9.42 -3.02
C ILE A 100 -1.87 8.46 -3.59
N GLY A 101 -3.13 8.57 -3.16
CA GLY A 101 -4.25 7.82 -3.73
C GLY A 101 -4.33 6.35 -3.34
N TYR A 102 -3.46 5.85 -2.46
CA TYR A 102 -3.57 4.49 -1.92
C TYR A 102 -4.72 4.38 -0.93
N SER A 103 -5.58 3.36 -1.10
CA SER A 103 -6.49 2.92 -0.03
C SER A 103 -5.72 2.13 1.02
N VAL A 104 -5.95 2.44 2.29
CA VAL A 104 -5.49 1.65 3.44
C VAL A 104 -6.69 1.07 4.18
N ASP A 105 -6.56 -0.16 4.68
CA ASP A 105 -7.68 -0.89 5.28
C ASP A 105 -8.26 -0.15 6.48
N LEU A 106 -7.39 0.36 7.36
CA LEU A 106 -7.75 1.26 8.45
C LEU A 106 -6.76 2.42 8.53
N PHE A 107 -7.28 3.63 8.74
CA PHE A 107 -6.48 4.82 9.02
C PHE A 107 -6.92 5.47 10.33
N ILE A 108 -5.95 5.83 11.16
CA ILE A 108 -6.15 6.51 12.44
C ILE A 108 -5.52 7.90 12.32
N PRO A 109 -6.32 8.95 11.99
CA PRO A 109 -5.79 10.27 11.67
C PRO A 109 -5.00 10.90 12.81
N SER A 110 -5.47 10.75 14.05
CA SER A 110 -4.83 11.27 15.26
C SER A 110 -3.40 10.77 15.47
N LEU A 111 -3.08 9.61 14.88
CA LEU A 111 -1.79 8.94 14.98
C LEU A 111 -1.01 8.96 13.66
N ASN A 112 -1.59 9.44 12.56
CA ASN A 112 -1.05 9.28 11.21
C ASN A 112 -0.59 7.82 10.96
N LEU A 113 -1.45 6.86 11.32
CA LEU A 113 -1.17 5.43 11.34
C LEU A 113 -2.15 4.70 10.41
N ALA A 114 -1.60 3.96 9.46
CA ALA A 114 -2.32 3.00 8.64
C ALA A 114 -2.13 1.58 9.21
N VAL A 115 -3.21 0.80 9.23
CA VAL A 115 -3.18 -0.63 9.52
C VAL A 115 -3.64 -1.37 8.26
N GLU A 116 -2.82 -2.28 7.77
CA GLU A 116 -3.10 -3.17 6.64
C GLU A 116 -3.38 -4.59 7.16
N VAL A 117 -4.38 -5.25 6.60
CA VAL A 117 -4.80 -6.60 6.97
C VAL A 117 -4.54 -7.52 5.79
N ASP A 118 -3.34 -8.09 5.76
CA ASP A 118 -2.79 -8.79 4.60
C ASP A 118 -3.30 -10.24 4.54
N GLY A 119 -4.19 -10.52 3.58
CA GLY A 119 -4.65 -11.88 3.26
C GLY A 119 -3.58 -12.75 2.59
N PRO A 120 -3.82 -14.06 2.39
CA PRO A 120 -2.82 -14.98 1.81
C PRO A 120 -2.24 -14.54 0.46
N GLY A 121 -3.02 -13.87 -0.38
CA GLY A 121 -2.57 -13.35 -1.68
C GLY A 121 -1.50 -12.25 -1.60
N HIS A 122 -1.27 -11.67 -0.42
CA HIS A 122 -0.23 -10.67 -0.19
C HIS A 122 1.15 -11.30 0.02
N PHE A 123 1.23 -12.63 0.05
CA PHE A 123 2.45 -13.38 0.29
C PHE A 123 2.78 -14.32 -0.88
N LEU A 124 4.08 -14.51 -1.12
CA LEU A 124 4.55 -15.51 -2.07
C LEU A 124 4.20 -16.90 -1.53
N ALA A 125 3.64 -17.76 -2.39
CA ALA A 125 3.46 -19.17 -2.04
C ALA A 125 4.82 -19.79 -1.75
N SER A 126 4.96 -20.42 -0.58
CA SER A 126 6.19 -21.13 -0.28
C SER A 126 6.35 -22.33 -1.20
N THR A 127 7.48 -22.43 -1.87
CA THR A 127 7.88 -23.64 -2.58
C THR A 127 8.28 -24.67 -1.53
N GLN A 128 7.54 -25.78 -1.43
CA GLN A 128 7.67 -26.86 -0.45
C GLN A 128 9.06 -27.56 -0.39
N ASP A 129 10.08 -27.05 -1.10
CA ASP A 129 11.39 -27.67 -1.27
C ASP A 129 12.48 -27.11 -0.33
N ALA A 130 12.14 -26.24 0.63
CA ALA A 130 13.09 -25.71 1.61
C ALA A 130 12.79 -26.23 3.04
N PRO A 131 13.25 -27.44 3.40
CA PRO A 131 13.08 -27.95 4.76
C PRO A 131 14.01 -27.21 5.72
N GLY A 132 13.45 -26.49 6.70
CA GLY A 132 14.17 -26.12 7.92
C GLY A 132 13.95 -24.71 8.46
N GLU A 133 13.40 -23.78 7.69
CA GLU A 133 12.96 -22.48 8.21
C GLU A 133 11.44 -22.53 8.31
N ALA A 134 10.88 -22.24 9.50
CA ALA A 134 9.45 -21.92 9.58
C ALA A 134 9.18 -20.88 8.49
N GLU A 135 8.34 -21.21 7.51
CA GLU A 135 8.18 -20.43 6.28
C GLU A 135 7.73 -19.02 6.63
N ALA A 136 8.68 -18.12 6.84
CA ALA A 136 8.39 -16.73 7.14
C ALA A 136 7.63 -16.18 5.95
N LEU A 137 6.41 -15.71 6.18
CA LEU A 137 5.56 -15.15 5.14
C LEU A 137 6.32 -14.04 4.41
N ARG A 138 6.57 -14.23 3.11
CA ARG A 138 7.31 -13.26 2.28
C ARG A 138 6.32 -12.40 1.50
N PRO A 139 6.21 -11.09 1.77
CA PRO A 139 5.26 -10.25 1.04
C PRO A 139 5.60 -10.13 -0.44
N THR A 140 4.58 -9.99 -1.29
CA THR A 140 4.76 -9.77 -2.74
C THR A 140 5.45 -8.44 -3.03
N GLY A 141 5.92 -8.26 -4.27
CA GLY A 141 6.47 -6.97 -4.73
C GLY A 141 5.46 -5.83 -4.59
N ALA A 142 4.17 -6.08 -4.86
CA ALA A 142 3.12 -5.07 -4.73
C ALA A 142 2.90 -4.65 -3.26
N THR A 143 2.83 -5.62 -2.35
CA THR A 143 2.70 -5.36 -0.89
C THR A 143 3.90 -4.57 -0.38
N ARG A 144 5.13 -4.96 -0.77
CA ARG A 144 6.36 -4.24 -0.38
C ARG A 144 6.41 -2.82 -0.96
N LEU A 145 6.00 -2.64 -2.21
CA LEU A 145 5.98 -1.32 -2.85
C LEU A 145 4.99 -0.39 -2.15
N LYS A 146 3.75 -0.84 -1.93
CA LYS A 146 2.73 -0.08 -1.17
C LYS A 146 3.27 0.33 0.19
N ALA A 147 3.79 -0.63 0.96
CA ALA A 147 4.34 -0.35 2.29
C ALA A 147 5.49 0.68 2.26
N SER A 148 6.37 0.59 1.27
CA SER A 148 7.49 1.53 1.13
C SER A 148 7.00 2.95 0.78
N LEU A 149 6.05 3.07 -0.14
CA LEU A 149 5.47 4.36 -0.55
C LEU A 149 4.69 5.02 0.59
N LEU A 150 3.90 4.24 1.34
CA LEU A 150 3.18 4.74 2.53
C LEU A 150 4.14 5.30 3.58
N ARG A 151 5.22 4.56 3.89
CA ARG A 151 6.23 5.01 4.86
C ARG A 151 6.97 6.25 4.36
N ALA A 152 7.34 6.30 3.07
CA ALA A 152 8.01 7.45 2.47
C ALA A 152 7.11 8.70 2.40
N TRP A 153 5.79 8.51 2.30
CA TRP A 153 4.80 9.57 2.44
C TRP A 153 4.68 10.09 3.89
N GLY A 154 5.34 9.45 4.85
CA GLY A 154 5.34 9.82 6.26
C GLY A 154 4.25 9.15 7.09
N VAL A 155 3.54 8.16 6.53
CA VAL A 155 2.52 7.38 7.25
C VAL A 155 3.18 6.27 8.04
N ARG A 156 2.84 6.17 9.34
CA ARG A 156 3.22 5.00 10.14
C ARG A 156 2.41 3.81 9.67
N LEU A 157 3.02 2.64 9.52
CA LEU A 157 2.38 1.46 8.98
C LEU A 157 2.46 0.32 9.98
N VAL A 158 1.35 -0.38 10.17
CA VAL A 158 1.31 -1.70 10.82
C VAL A 158 0.67 -2.67 9.84
N SER A 159 1.33 -3.80 9.59
CA SER A 159 0.80 -4.86 8.73
C SER A 159 0.48 -6.07 9.60
N ILE A 160 -0.75 -6.58 9.49
CA ILE A 160 -1.25 -7.75 10.20
C ILE A 160 -1.44 -8.85 9.17
N ALA A 161 -0.57 -9.85 9.18
CA ALA A 161 -0.68 -11.01 8.31
C ALA A 161 -1.87 -11.91 8.74
N PHE A 162 -2.48 -12.60 7.78
CA PHE A 162 -3.60 -13.50 8.03
C PHE A 162 -3.28 -14.63 9.03
N ASP A 163 -2.05 -15.14 9.05
CA ASP A 163 -1.65 -16.22 9.95
C ASP A 163 -1.52 -15.72 11.40
N ASP A 164 -1.10 -14.48 11.58
CA ASP A 164 -1.04 -13.80 12.87
C ASP A 164 -2.43 -13.37 13.34
N TYR A 165 -3.34 -13.03 12.42
CA TYR A 165 -4.74 -12.81 12.75
C TYR A 165 -5.39 -14.06 13.34
N ASP A 166 -5.21 -15.23 12.71
CA ASP A 166 -5.80 -16.47 13.20
C ASP A 166 -5.27 -16.83 14.60
N LYS A 167 -3.97 -16.61 14.86
CA LYS A 167 -3.36 -16.82 16.17
C LYS A 167 -3.87 -15.81 17.21
N THR A 168 -4.04 -14.55 16.83
CA THR A 168 -4.49 -13.48 17.74
C THR A 168 -5.98 -13.54 18.06
N MET A 169 -6.81 -14.10 17.17
CA MET A 169 -8.23 -14.32 17.44
C MET A 169 -8.50 -15.41 18.49
N LEU A 170 -7.52 -16.27 18.76
CA LEU A 170 -7.56 -17.23 19.88
C LEU A 170 -7.28 -16.57 21.23
N LEU A 171 -6.82 -15.31 21.26
CA LEU A 171 -6.48 -14.57 22.47
C LEU A 171 -7.71 -13.83 23.05
N GLY A 172 -7.69 -13.61 24.37
CA GLY A 172 -8.64 -12.73 25.06
C GLY A 172 -8.46 -11.26 24.65
N ALA A 173 -9.44 -10.41 24.98
CA ALA A 173 -9.39 -8.98 24.62
C ALA A 173 -8.15 -8.24 25.17
N PRO A 174 -7.71 -8.45 26.43
CA PRO A 174 -6.49 -7.82 26.97
C PRO A 174 -5.21 -8.26 26.22
N GLU A 175 -5.09 -9.54 25.90
CA GLU A 175 -3.90 -10.10 25.24
C GLU A 175 -3.80 -9.66 23.77
N ARG A 176 -4.94 -9.52 23.07
CA ARG A 176 -4.98 -8.91 21.73
C ARG A 176 -4.48 -7.47 21.74
N LEU A 177 -4.88 -6.71 22.77
CA LEU A 177 -4.51 -5.31 22.94
C LEU A 177 -2.99 -5.15 23.12
N GLU A 178 -2.38 -6.03 23.90
CA GLU A 178 -0.93 -6.06 24.12
C GLU A 178 -0.18 -6.47 22.86
N TRP A 179 -0.66 -7.48 22.14
CA TRP A 179 -0.08 -7.89 20.85
C TRP A 179 -0.11 -6.75 19.82
N MET A 180 -1.24 -6.05 19.67
CA MET A 180 -1.34 -4.92 18.73
C MET A 180 -0.41 -3.76 19.09
N ARG A 181 -0.10 -3.56 20.37
CA ARG A 181 0.89 -2.56 20.82
C ARG A 181 2.33 -2.98 20.53
N GLY A 182 2.61 -4.28 20.51
CA GLY A 182 3.93 -4.86 20.27
C GLY A 182 4.17 -5.31 18.82
N ALA A 183 3.16 -5.24 17.95
CA ALA A 183 3.28 -5.64 16.55
C ALA A 183 4.38 -4.82 15.85
N PRO A 184 5.32 -5.48 15.14
CA PRO A 184 6.41 -4.78 14.48
C PRO A 184 5.87 -3.78 13.45
N ALA A 185 6.39 -2.55 13.52
CA ALA A 185 6.08 -1.45 12.60
C ALA A 185 6.77 -1.57 11.24
#